data_AF-A0ABD5RUP5-F1
#
_entry.id   AF-A0ABD5RUP5-F1
#
_cell.length_a   1.000
_cell.length_b   1.000
_cell.length_c   1.000
_cell.angle_alpha   90.00
_cell.angle_beta   90.00
_cell.angle_gamma   90.00
#
_symmetry.space_group_name_H-M   'P 1'
#
loop_
_entity.id
_entity.type
_entity.pdbx_description
1 polymer ?
#
loop_
_entity_poly.entity_id
_entity_poly.type
_entity_poly.pdbx_seq_one_letter_code
_entity_poly.pdbx_strand_id
1 'polypeptide(L)' 'MVVDTADERRHELDARTIDGEPFSEIMAALSALSDDETLVLINSFEPDPLYTVLEQRGFTHETSQVADDEWHVSITHG' A
#
# COMPACT_ATOMS: atom_id res chain seq x y z
N MET A 1 -6.20 -15.63 24.37
CA MET A 1 -5.92 -14.36 23.71
C MET A 1 -5.71 -14.72 22.25
N VAL A 2 -6.74 -14.53 21.42
CA VAL A 2 -6.61 -14.76 19.98
C VAL A 2 -5.71 -13.65 19.47
N VAL A 3 -4.47 -13.98 19.17
CA VAL A 3 -3.67 -13.12 18.31
C VAL A 3 -4.28 -13.30 16.94
N ASP A 4 -4.95 -12.24 16.46
CA ASP A 4 -5.51 -12.17 15.12
C ASP A 4 -4.41 -12.58 14.13
N THR A 5 -4.49 -13.82 13.63
CA THR A 5 -3.57 -14.36 12.62
C THR A 5 -3.85 -13.77 11.23
N ALA A 6 -4.66 -12.71 11.17
CA ALA A 6 -4.93 -11.92 9.98
C ALA A 6 -3.80 -10.91 9.65
N ASP A 7 -2.92 -10.62 10.62
CA ASP A 7 -1.90 -9.57 10.49
C ASP A 7 -0.60 -10.04 9.81
N GLU A 8 -0.33 -11.35 9.78
CA GLU A 8 0.96 -11.90 9.32
C GLU A 8 1.22 -11.74 7.81
N ARG A 9 0.18 -11.40 7.04
CA ARG A 9 0.25 -11.20 5.57
C ARG A 9 0.00 -9.75 5.17
N ARG A 10 -0.04 -8.83 6.13
CA ARG A 10 -0.25 -7.41 5.89
C ARG A 10 1.07 -6.67 6.08
N HIS A 11 1.54 -6.02 5.02
CA HIS A 11 2.74 -5.18 5.05
C HIS A 11 2.32 -3.73 5.04
N GLU A 12 2.90 -2.90 5.91
CA GLU A 12 2.62 -1.47 5.93
C GLU A 12 3.85 -0.70 5.43
N LEU A 13 3.62 0.26 4.54
CA LEU A 13 4.64 1.14 4.00
C LEU A 13 4.22 2.60 4.17
N ASP A 14 4.85 3.31 5.11
CA ASP A 14 4.59 4.73 5.32
C ASP A 14 5.52 5.58 4.45
N ALA A 15 5.00 6.02 3.30
CA ALA A 15 5.70 6.86 2.35
C ALA A 15 6.04 8.26 2.90
N ARG A 16 5.38 8.70 3.98
CA ARG A 16 5.62 10.01 4.61
C ARG A 16 6.93 10.02 5.41
N THR A 17 7.42 8.84 5.78
CA THR A 17 8.66 8.65 6.53
C THR A 17 9.88 8.42 5.63
N ILE A 18 9.66 8.24 4.32
CA ILE A 18 10.72 7.94 3.36
C ILE A 18 11.42 9.24 2.95
N ASP A 19 12.70 9.35 3.27
CA ASP A 19 13.56 10.42 2.77
C ASP A 19 13.89 10.18 1.28
N GLY A 20 13.35 11.01 0.38
CA GLY A 20 13.67 10.97 -1.04
C GLY A 20 12.49 10.63 -1.95
N GLU A 21 12.63 9.58 -2.78
CA GLU A 21 11.62 9.17 -3.77
C GLU A 21 10.77 7.99 -3.26
N PRO A 22 9.63 8.23 -2.57
CA PRO A 22 8.80 7.15 -2.01
C PRO A 22 8.25 6.21 -3.09
N PHE A 23 8.06 6.70 -4.31
CA PHE A 23 7.57 5.89 -5.41
C PHE A 23 8.43 4.64 -5.65
N SER A 24 9.76 4.76 -5.64
CA SER A 24 10.65 3.64 -5.89
C SER A 24 10.53 2.54 -4.82
N GLU A 25 10.42 2.92 -3.55
CA GLU A 25 10.21 2.00 -2.43
C GLU A 25 8.84 1.32 -2.51
N ILE A 26 7.79 2.07 -2.87
CA ILE A 26 6.45 1.51 -3.12
C ILE A 26 6.51 0.46 -4.22
N MET A 27 7.17 0.76 -5.35
CA MET A 27 7.30 -0.18 -6.46
C MET A 27 8.10 -1.43 -6.07
N ALA A 28 9.12 -1.29 -5.23
CA ALA A 28 9.88 -2.42 -4.70
C ALA A 28 9.02 -3.30 -3.78
N ALA A 29 8.25 -2.70 -2.86
CA ALA A 29 7.33 -3.41 -1.99
C ALA A 29 6.25 -4.15 -2.77
N LEU A 30 5.65 -3.50 -3.77
CA LEU A 30 4.66 -4.12 -4.67
C LEU A 30 5.25 -5.29 -5.46
N SER A 31 6.51 -5.19 -5.89
CA SER A 31 7.18 -6.28 -6.60
C SER A 31 7.55 -7.46 -5.70
N ALA A 32 7.63 -7.25 -4.39
CA ALA A 32 7.91 -8.29 -3.40
C ALA A 32 6.64 -8.89 -2.79
N LEU A 33 5.48 -8.26 -3.00
CA LEU A 33 4.19 -8.69 -2.47
C LEU A 33 3.73 -10.00 -3.13
N SER A 34 3.36 -11.00 -2.33
CA SER A 34 2.80 -12.28 -2.80
C SER A 34 1.28 -12.21 -2.98
N ASP A 35 0.70 -13.14 -3.74
CA ASP A 35 -0.75 -13.18 -4.03
C ASP A 35 -1.66 -13.24 -2.79
N ASP A 36 -1.17 -13.87 -1.71
CA ASP A 36 -1.90 -13.98 -0.43
C ASP A 36 -1.63 -12.81 0.52
N GLU A 37 -0.82 -11.83 0.12
CA GLU A 37 -0.40 -10.69 0.95
C GLU A 37 -1.09 -9.39 0.55
N THR A 38 -1.15 -8.46 1.51
CA THR A 38 -1.74 -7.13 1.35
C THR A 38 -0.72 -6.07 1.72
N LEU A 39 -0.51 -5.08 0.87
CA LEU A 39 0.31 -3.90 1.17
C LEU A 39 -0.59 -2.72 1.53
N VAL A 40 -0.42 -2.13 2.71
CA VAL A 40 -1.03 -0.85 3.09
C VAL A 40 -0.02 0.26 2.88
N LEU A 41 -0.26 1.08 1.87
CA LEU A 41 0.51 2.28 1.62
C LEU A 41 -0.12 3.46 2.37
N ILE A 42 0.66 4.08 3.26
CA ILE A 42 0.27 5.30 3.95
C ILE A 42 0.95 6.48 3.25
N ASN A 43 0.17 7.45 2.79
CA ASN A 43 0.67 8.64 2.11
C ASN A 43 0.04 9.92 2.70
N SER A 44 0.73 11.05 2.57
CA SER A 44 0.21 12.34 3.04
C SER A 44 -0.91 12.90 2.17
N PHE A 45 -1.04 12.40 0.94
CA PHE A 45 -2.00 12.85 -0.06
C PHE A 45 -2.47 11.67 -0.91
N GLU A 46 -3.57 11.85 -1.64
CA GLU A 46 -4.12 10.83 -2.52
C GLU A 46 -3.13 10.48 -3.66
N PRO A 47 -2.66 9.22 -3.76
CA PRO A 47 -1.70 8.82 -4.79
C PRO A 47 -2.39 8.45 -6.11
N ASP A 48 -3.20 9.36 -6.68
CA ASP A 48 -3.91 9.19 -7.95
C ASP A 48 -3.06 8.58 -9.09
N PRO A 49 -1.82 9.06 -9.35
CA PRO A 49 -0.97 8.51 -10.39
C PRO A 49 -0.59 7.04 -10.17
N LEU A 50 -0.64 6.56 -8.93
CA LEU A 50 -0.28 5.20 -8.56
C LEU A 50 -1.37 4.21 -8.97
N TYR A 51 -2.64 4.59 -8.91
CA TYR A 51 -3.78 3.72 -9.20
C TYR A 51 -3.70 3.11 -10.61
N THR A 52 -3.39 3.95 -11.61
CA THR A 52 -3.19 3.50 -12.98
C THR A 52 -2.02 2.52 -13.11
N VAL A 53 -0.98 2.63 -12.28
CA VAL A 53 0.15 1.70 -12.26
C VAL A 53 -0.24 0.38 -11.61
N LEU A 54 -1.03 0.42 -10.54
CA LEU A 54 -1.55 -0.77 -9.87
C LEU A 54 -2.43 -1.60 -10.80
N GLU A 55 -3.40 -0.96 -11.47
CA GLU A 55 -4.29 -1.62 -12.42
C GLU A 55 -3.52 -2.24 -13.60
N GLN A 56 -2.53 -1.53 -14.17
CA GLN A 56 -1.69 -2.05 -15.24
C GLN A 56 -0.86 -3.28 -14.84
N ARG A 57 -0.57 -3.42 -13.54
CA ARG A 57 0.18 -4.54 -12.98
C ARG A 57 -0.71 -5.68 -12.48
N GLY A 58 -2.03 -5.52 -12.54
CA GLY A 58 -2.99 -6.53 -12.08
C GLY A 58 -3.26 -6.50 -10.57
N PHE A 59 -2.93 -5.39 -9.91
CA PHE A 59 -3.27 -5.21 -8.50
C PHE A 59 -4.64 -4.55 -8.34
N THR A 60 -5.37 -4.99 -7.32
CA THR A 60 -6.55 -4.31 -6.81
C THR A 60 -6.12 -3.35 -5.70
N HIS A 61 -6.77 -2.19 -5.62
CA HIS A 61 -6.51 -1.23 -4.54
C HIS A 61 -7.80 -0.67 -3.96
N GLU A 62 -7.78 -0.44 -2.66
CA GLU A 62 -8.81 0.28 -1.91
C GLU A 62 -8.19 1.46 -1.19
N THR A 63 -8.67 2.66 -1.50
CA THR A 63 -8.20 3.90 -0.88
C THR A 63 -9.18 4.35 0.19
N SER A 64 -8.66 4.78 1.34
CA SER A 64 -9.44 5.41 2.41
C SER A 64 -8.65 6.58 2.99
N GLN A 65 -9.29 7.75 3.02
CA GLN A 65 -8.76 8.91 3.74
C GLN A 65 -9.09 8.77 5.21
N VAL A 66 -8.06 8.67 6.06
CA VAL A 66 -8.24 8.55 7.52
C VAL A 66 -8.02 9.88 8.24
N ALA A 67 -7.29 10.81 7.64
CA ALA A 67 -7.16 12.20 8.09
C ALA A 67 -6.89 13.15 6.91
N ASP A 68 -6.92 14.47 7.15
CA ASP A 68 -6.64 15.48 6.12
C ASP A 68 -5.29 15.24 5.41
N ASP A 69 -4.25 14.88 6.16
CA ASP A 69 -2.89 14.60 5.68
C ASP A 69 -2.51 13.11 5.78
N GLU A 70 -3.51 12.21 5.74
CA GLU A 70 -3.26 10.77 5.86
C GLU A 70 -4.25 9.93 5.03
N TRP A 71 -3.67 9.24 4.05
CA TRP A 71 -4.36 8.38 3.10
C TRP A 71 -3.80 6.97 3.22
N HIS A 72 -4.68 5.99 3.37
CA HIS A 72 -4.34 4.58 3.41
C HIS A 72 -4.82 3.92 2.13
N VAL A 73 -3.91 3.27 1.42
CA VAL A 73 -4.22 2.51 0.20
C VAL A 73 -3.88 1.05 0.46
N SER A 74 -4.90 0.21 0.59
CA SER A 74 -4.75 -1.24 0.70
C SER A 74 -4.63 -1.83 -0.70
N ILE A 75 -3.57 -2.59 -0.96
CA ILE A 75 -3.22 -3.12 -2.27
C ILE A 75 -3.08 -4.64 -2.16
N THR A 76 -3.77 -5.37 -3.03
CA THR A 76 -3.74 -6.84 -3.10
C THR A 76 -3.58 -7.27 -4.55
N HIS A 77 -3.14 -8.51 -4.78
CA HIS A 77 -3.23 -9.10 -6.11
C HIS A 77 -4.71 -9.30 -6.50
N GLY A 78 -5.03 -9.07 -7.78
CA GLY A 78 -6.38 -9.15 -8.34
C GLY A 78 -6.72 -10.48 -9.00
#